data_AF-A0A927GLD1-F1
#
_entry.id   AF-A0A927GLD1-F1
#
_cell.length_a   1.000
_cell.length_b   1.000
_cell.length_c   1.000
_cell.angle_alpha   90.00
_cell.angle_beta   90.00
_cell.angle_gamma   90.00
#
_symmetry.space_group_name_H-M   'P 1'
#
loop_
_entity.id
_entity.type
_entity.pdbx_description
1 polymer ?
#
loop_
_entity_poly.entity_id
_entity_poly.type
_entity_poly.pdbx_seq_one_letter_code
_entity_poly.pdbx_strand_id
1 'polypeptide(L)'
;MKSALFFLLLLAGLPLAGRAQSASRMDSLRRHGELTGARPSGGLLARPRATAPRSTPAGRPRGAAADPVQQHLLGTTVNLAEARAEQLPDLYEQFISTTRAERRQWSYEQWDAAGAVLARLNERYAQVRTELPLEERLRIRTFQGEYHALRGARKVKSAIDE
;
A
#
# COMPACT_ATOMS: atom_id res chain seq x y z
N MET A 1 48.50 7.03 10.86
CA MET A 1 48.54 6.70 12.30
C MET A 1 47.09 6.48 12.70
N LYS A 2 46.54 5.24 12.70
CA LYS A 2 46.48 4.29 13.85
C LYS A 2 46.26 5.06 15.18
N SER A 3 45.15 4.92 15.90
CA SER A 3 44.69 3.65 16.45
C SER A 3 43.20 3.63 16.82
N ALA A 4 42.57 2.48 16.60
CA ALA A 4 41.40 2.03 17.33
C ALA A 4 41.83 1.56 18.73
N LEU A 5 40.97 1.71 19.73
CA LEU A 5 41.12 0.98 21.00
C LEU A 5 39.75 0.57 21.54
N PHE A 6 39.51 -0.73 21.34
CA PHE A 6 38.61 -1.60 22.09
C PHE A 6 38.90 -1.49 23.59
N PHE A 7 37.86 -1.48 24.43
CA PHE A 7 37.97 -2.14 25.73
C PHE A 7 36.67 -2.87 26.09
N LEU A 8 36.87 -4.16 26.34
CA LEU A 8 35.93 -5.18 26.74
C LEU A 8 35.67 -5.04 28.25
N LEU A 9 34.44 -5.24 28.72
CA LEU A 9 34.23 -5.69 30.10
C LEU A 9 33.07 -6.69 30.16
N LEU A 10 33.49 -7.91 30.50
CA LEU A 10 32.72 -9.12 30.69
C LEU A 10 32.21 -9.15 32.15
N LEU A 11 30.93 -9.47 32.38
CA LEU A 11 30.48 -9.94 33.70
C LEU A 11 29.64 -11.20 33.56
N ALA A 12 29.97 -12.16 34.41
CA ALA A 12 29.54 -13.56 34.37
C ALA A 12 28.16 -13.81 35.01
N GLY A 13 27.44 -14.76 34.40
CA GLY A 13 26.75 -15.91 35.03
C GLY A 13 25.76 -15.72 36.19
N LEU A 14 24.52 -16.21 35.99
CA LEU A 14 23.88 -17.25 36.84
C LEU A 14 22.58 -17.77 36.18
N PRO A 15 22.25 -19.07 36.29
CA PRO A 15 21.05 -19.68 35.71
C PRO A 15 19.91 -19.73 36.74
N LEU A 16 18.69 -19.41 36.32
CA LEU A 16 17.49 -19.85 37.01
C LEU A 16 16.43 -20.29 36.01
N ALA A 17 16.01 -21.54 36.19
CA ALA A 17 14.93 -22.19 35.47
C ALA A 17 13.62 -21.42 35.63
N GLY A 18 13.02 -21.03 34.50
CA GLY A 18 11.72 -20.39 34.41
C GLY A 18 10.84 -21.11 33.40
N ARG A 19 10.30 -22.24 33.84
CA ARG A 19 9.10 -22.97 33.40
C ARG A 19 8.32 -22.36 32.21
N ALA A 20 8.17 -23.16 31.15
CA ALA A 20 7.33 -22.91 29.98
C ALA A 20 5.94 -22.34 30.33
N GLN A 21 5.67 -21.11 29.88
CA GLN A 21 4.38 -20.43 29.95
C GLN A 21 3.95 -19.96 28.54
N SER A 22 4.03 -20.85 27.54
CA SER A 22 3.56 -20.52 26.18
C SER A 22 2.32 -21.32 25.76
N ALA A 23 1.90 -22.31 26.55
CA ALA A 23 0.76 -23.16 26.21
C ALA A 23 -0.61 -22.57 26.62
N SER A 24 -0.70 -21.71 27.64
CA SER A 24 -2.00 -21.24 28.14
C SER A 24 -2.57 -20.01 27.42
N ARG A 25 -1.76 -19.24 26.66
CA ARG A 25 -2.26 -18.12 25.84
C ARG A 25 -2.96 -18.58 24.55
N MET A 26 -2.65 -19.78 24.08
CA MET A 26 -3.22 -20.29 22.82
C MET A 26 -4.59 -20.95 23.03
N ASP A 27 -4.94 -21.31 24.27
CA ASP A 27 -6.19 -21.99 24.64
C ASP A 27 -7.33 -21.01 24.96
N SER A 28 -7.01 -19.78 25.39
CA SER A 28 -7.99 -18.71 25.59
C SER A 28 -8.52 -18.10 24.29
N LEU A 29 -7.73 -18.16 23.20
CA LEU A 29 -8.13 -17.67 21.87
C LEU A 29 -9.00 -18.67 21.08
N ARG A 30 -9.05 -19.94 21.49
CA ARG A 30 -9.96 -20.95 20.89
C ARG A 30 -11.32 -21.03 21.57
N ARG A 31 -11.46 -20.50 22.79
CA ARG A 31 -12.70 -20.58 23.58
C ARG A 31 -13.67 -19.42 23.33
N HIS A 32 -13.21 -18.36 22.67
CA HIS A 32 -14.06 -17.33 22.10
C HIS A 32 -14.19 -17.56 20.60
N GLY A 33 -15.39 -17.98 20.17
CA GLY A 33 -15.73 -18.25 18.76
C GLY A 33 -15.78 -17.00 17.88
N GLU A 34 -14.67 -16.27 17.79
CA GLU A 34 -14.49 -15.05 16.99
C GLU A 34 -13.57 -15.27 15.77
N LEU A 35 -13.60 -16.46 15.17
CA LEU A 35 -12.89 -16.76 13.91
C LEU A 35 -13.81 -17.01 12.71
N THR A 36 -15.02 -16.46 12.76
CA THR A 36 -15.79 -16.19 11.55
C THR A 36 -16.30 -14.75 11.64
N GLY A 37 -16.00 -13.92 10.65
CA GLY A 37 -16.42 -12.51 10.59
C GLY A 37 -17.93 -12.33 10.34
N ALA A 38 -18.77 -13.06 11.07
CA ALA A 38 -20.20 -12.83 11.10
C ALA A 38 -20.49 -11.78 12.18
N ARG A 39 -20.88 -10.58 11.74
CA ARG A 39 -21.34 -9.50 12.62
C ARG A 39 -22.52 -10.02 13.46
N PRO A 40 -22.56 -9.81 14.79
CA PRO A 40 -23.75 -10.14 15.57
C PRO A 40 -24.90 -9.24 15.13
N SER A 41 -25.94 -9.85 14.54
CA SER A 41 -27.21 -9.20 14.24
C SER A 41 -27.93 -8.90 15.56
N GLY A 42 -27.62 -7.76 16.16
CA GLY A 42 -28.39 -7.18 17.25
C GLY A 42 -29.71 -6.66 16.71
N GLY A 43 -30.74 -7.50 16.75
CA GLY A 43 -32.12 -7.10 16.52
C GLY A 43 -32.64 -6.29 17.69
N LEU A 44 -32.63 -4.96 17.56
CA LEU A 44 -33.39 -4.07 18.44
C LEU A 44 -33.95 -2.89 17.63
N LEU A 45 -35.28 -2.85 17.60
CA LEU A 45 -36.15 -1.67 17.38
C LEU A 45 -36.32 -1.18 15.94
N ALA A 46 -37.46 -1.58 15.37
CA ALA A 46 -38.08 -0.98 14.21
C ALA A 46 -38.32 0.52 14.44
N ARG A 47 -37.85 1.35 13.50
CA ARG A 47 -38.24 2.76 13.36
C ARG A 47 -38.71 3.01 11.92
N PRO A 48 -39.83 3.72 11.69
CA PRO A 48 -40.40 3.82 10.36
C PRO A 48 -39.59 4.72 9.43
N ARG A 49 -39.35 4.17 8.24
CA ARG A 49 -39.01 4.74 6.93
C ARG A 49 -39.02 6.28 6.85
N ALA A 50 -37.82 6.87 6.88
CA ALA A 50 -37.57 8.19 6.30
C ALA A 50 -37.03 8.02 4.88
N THR A 51 -37.70 8.65 3.92
CA THR A 51 -37.37 8.70 2.50
C THR A 51 -35.99 9.30 2.31
N ALA A 52 -34.97 8.48 2.04
CA ALA A 52 -33.66 8.97 1.61
C ALA A 52 -33.77 9.51 0.17
N PRO A 53 -33.30 10.74 -0.11
CA PRO A 53 -33.27 11.25 -1.46
C PRO A 53 -32.35 10.40 -2.33
N ARG A 54 -32.87 10.03 -3.50
CA ARG A 54 -32.21 9.38 -4.62
C ARG A 54 -30.81 9.98 -4.81
N SER A 55 -29.77 9.21 -4.46
CA SER A 55 -28.40 9.50 -4.85
C SER A 55 -28.36 9.56 -6.37
N THR A 56 -28.23 10.76 -6.91
CA THR A 56 -27.96 11.01 -8.32
C THR A 56 -26.73 10.19 -8.71
N PRO A 57 -26.75 9.37 -9.77
CA PRO A 57 -25.52 8.79 -10.28
C PRO A 57 -24.70 9.95 -10.83
N ALA A 58 -23.70 10.40 -10.09
CA ALA A 58 -22.71 11.33 -10.59
C ALA A 58 -21.94 10.63 -11.72
N GLY A 59 -22.34 10.96 -12.95
CA GLY A 59 -21.57 10.88 -14.20
C GLY A 59 -20.73 9.62 -14.46
N ARG A 60 -21.23 8.73 -15.31
CA ARG A 60 -20.39 7.81 -16.10
C ARG A 60 -19.69 8.57 -17.25
N PRO A 61 -18.70 7.94 -17.88
CA PRO A 61 -17.29 8.34 -17.88
C PRO A 61 -17.00 9.55 -18.79
N ARG A 62 -16.19 10.49 -18.31
CA ARG A 62 -15.54 11.45 -19.22
C ARG A 62 -14.60 10.64 -20.10
N GLY A 63 -14.81 10.65 -21.42
CA GLY A 63 -13.98 9.95 -22.40
C GLY A 63 -12.49 10.11 -22.08
N ALA A 64 -11.77 9.00 -22.14
CA ALA A 64 -10.53 8.72 -21.44
C ALA A 64 -9.30 9.48 -21.96
N ALA A 65 -9.31 10.80 -21.87
CA ALA A 65 -8.07 11.56 -21.88
C ALA A 65 -7.33 11.26 -20.56
N ALA A 66 -6.06 10.86 -20.65
CA ALA A 66 -5.21 10.78 -19.48
C ALA A 66 -5.14 12.15 -18.79
N ASP A 67 -5.47 12.16 -17.50
CA ASP A 67 -5.28 13.32 -16.62
C ASP A 67 -3.82 13.83 -16.71
N PRO A 68 -3.54 15.15 -16.78
CA PRO A 68 -2.18 15.68 -16.94
C PRO A 68 -1.13 15.10 -15.97
N VAL A 69 -1.53 14.79 -14.74
CA VAL A 69 -0.66 14.12 -13.77
C VAL A 69 -0.26 12.73 -14.25
N GLN A 70 -1.20 11.95 -14.79
CA GLN A 70 -0.91 10.64 -15.35
C GLN A 70 0.02 10.76 -16.56
N GLN A 71 -0.25 11.70 -17.47
CA GLN A 71 0.60 11.92 -18.64
C GLN A 71 2.03 12.25 -18.24
N HIS A 72 2.22 13.11 -17.24
CA HIS A 72 3.53 13.45 -16.70
C HIS A 72 4.23 12.23 -16.08
N LEU A 73 3.55 11.51 -15.20
CA LEU A 73 4.15 10.39 -14.48
C LEU A 73 4.47 9.20 -15.38
N LEU A 74 3.63 8.93 -16.38
CA LEU A 74 3.76 7.77 -17.27
C LEU A 74 4.42 8.10 -18.61
N GLY A 75 4.68 9.37 -18.92
CA GLY A 75 5.21 9.79 -20.22
C GLY A 75 4.29 9.46 -21.40
N THR A 76 3.02 9.13 -21.16
CA THR A 76 2.07 8.68 -22.18
C THR A 76 0.64 9.04 -21.83
N THR A 77 -0.21 9.20 -22.84
CA THR A 77 -1.64 9.47 -22.69
C THR A 77 -2.49 8.20 -22.66
N VAL A 78 -1.88 7.03 -22.38
CA VAL A 78 -2.57 5.74 -22.36
C VAL A 78 -3.82 5.76 -21.47
N ASN A 79 -4.91 5.18 -21.94
CA ASN A 79 -6.06 4.92 -21.09
C ASN A 79 -5.75 3.72 -20.17
N LEU A 80 -5.48 3.97 -18.88
CA LEU A 80 -5.14 2.91 -17.93
C LEU A 80 -6.24 1.86 -17.78
N ALA A 81 -7.50 2.21 -17.98
CA ALA A 81 -8.61 1.25 -17.90
C ALA A 81 -8.56 0.20 -19.04
N GLU A 82 -7.87 0.52 -20.13
CA GLU A 82 -7.80 -0.30 -21.35
C GLU A 82 -6.38 -0.82 -21.63
N ALA A 83 -5.37 -0.44 -20.83
CA ALA A 83 -3.99 -0.84 -21.02
C ALA A 83 -3.84 -2.38 -21.03
N ARG A 84 -3.19 -2.95 -22.02
CA ARG A 84 -2.98 -4.41 -22.13
C ARG A 84 -2.01 -4.91 -21.06
N ALA A 85 -2.06 -6.19 -20.74
CA ALA A 85 -1.20 -6.79 -19.73
C ALA A 85 0.28 -6.51 -20.01
N GLU A 86 0.72 -6.73 -21.25
CA GLU A 86 2.10 -6.53 -21.70
C GLU A 86 2.58 -5.07 -21.60
N GLN A 87 1.67 -4.10 -21.47
CA GLN A 87 2.03 -2.68 -21.30
C GLN A 87 2.30 -2.33 -19.84
N LEU A 88 1.76 -3.09 -18.88
CA LEU A 88 1.84 -2.72 -17.47
C LEU A 88 3.28 -2.63 -16.93
N PRO A 89 4.19 -3.58 -17.21
CA PRO A 89 5.56 -3.48 -16.70
C PRO A 89 6.24 -2.15 -17.00
N ASP A 90 6.16 -1.69 -18.25
CA ASP A 90 6.76 -0.44 -18.69
C ASP A 90 6.06 0.78 -18.06
N LEU A 91 4.73 0.72 -17.89
CA LEU A 91 3.98 1.80 -17.23
C LEU A 91 4.36 1.93 -15.74
N TYR A 92 4.55 0.81 -15.03
CA TYR A 92 5.05 0.85 -13.65
C TYR A 92 6.50 1.32 -13.57
N GLU A 93 7.35 0.90 -14.51
CA GLU A 93 8.74 1.36 -14.60
C GLU A 93 8.82 2.87 -14.81
N GLN A 94 8.04 3.41 -15.76
CA GLN A 94 8.02 4.85 -16.00
C GLN A 94 7.48 5.61 -14.79
N PHE A 95 6.39 5.12 -14.17
CA PHE A 95 5.85 5.69 -12.94
C PHE A 95 6.91 5.78 -11.83
N ILE A 96 7.65 4.71 -11.57
CA ILE A 96 8.65 4.69 -10.49
C ILE A 96 9.88 5.50 -10.86
N SER A 97 10.26 5.53 -12.15
CA SER A 97 11.35 6.35 -12.67
C SER A 97 11.10 7.84 -12.40
N THR A 98 9.92 8.35 -12.81
CA THR A 98 9.52 9.73 -12.55
C THR A 98 9.42 10.01 -11.05
N THR A 99 8.84 9.09 -10.27
CA THR A 99 8.76 9.21 -8.81
C THR A 99 10.17 9.35 -8.19
N ARG A 100 11.12 8.50 -8.56
CA ARG A 100 12.50 8.58 -8.05
C ARG A 100 13.15 9.92 -8.38
N ALA A 101 13.00 10.38 -9.62
CA ALA A 101 13.59 11.62 -10.10
C ALA A 101 13.05 12.84 -9.33
N GLU A 102 11.74 12.90 -9.10
CA GLU A 102 11.09 14.14 -8.67
C GLU A 102 10.61 14.16 -7.21
N ARG A 103 10.52 13.02 -6.53
CA ARG A 103 9.99 12.93 -5.14
C ARG A 103 10.55 13.94 -4.13
N ARG A 104 11.77 14.43 -4.33
CA ARG A 104 12.44 15.37 -3.40
C ARG A 104 11.87 16.77 -3.49
N GLN A 105 11.37 17.17 -4.66
CA GLN A 105 10.75 18.48 -4.93
C GLN A 105 9.23 18.46 -4.78
N TRP A 106 8.62 17.28 -4.64
CA TRP A 106 7.16 17.17 -4.56
C TRP A 106 6.56 17.71 -3.25
N SER A 107 5.45 18.41 -3.39
CA SER A 107 4.49 18.72 -2.33
C SER A 107 3.71 17.46 -1.92
N TYR A 108 2.98 17.53 -0.80
CA TYR A 108 2.09 16.44 -0.38
C TYR A 108 0.96 16.19 -1.37
N GLU A 109 0.42 17.24 -1.99
CA GLU A 109 -0.60 17.11 -3.03
C GLU A 109 -0.07 16.34 -4.24
N GLN A 110 1.17 16.60 -4.67
CA GLN A 110 1.81 15.85 -5.74
C GLN A 110 2.03 14.38 -5.38
N TRP A 111 2.39 14.09 -4.12
CA TRP A 111 2.44 12.72 -3.62
C TRP A 111 1.08 12.02 -3.66
N ASP A 112 0.02 12.71 -3.29
CA ASP A 112 -1.35 12.17 -3.30
C ASP A 112 -1.85 11.94 -4.72
N ALA A 113 -1.56 12.86 -5.63
CA ALA A 113 -1.88 12.73 -7.06
C ALA A 113 -1.13 11.54 -7.70
N ALA A 114 0.16 11.36 -7.38
CA ALA A 114 0.91 10.16 -7.79
C ALA A 114 0.31 8.88 -7.19
N GLY A 115 -0.18 8.94 -5.95
CA GLY A 115 -0.88 7.84 -5.30
C GLY A 115 -2.17 7.44 -6.03
N ALA A 116 -2.91 8.41 -6.55
CA ALA A 116 -4.11 8.15 -7.36
C ALA A 116 -3.77 7.52 -8.73
N VAL A 117 -2.62 7.86 -9.33
CA VAL A 117 -2.13 7.17 -10.54
C VAL A 117 -1.73 5.73 -10.24
N LEU A 118 -1.00 5.48 -9.14
CA LEU A 118 -0.66 4.13 -8.71
C LEU A 118 -1.92 3.28 -8.42
N ALA A 119 -2.95 3.87 -7.81
CA ALA A 119 -4.20 3.17 -7.55
C ALA A 119 -4.86 2.67 -8.85
N ARG A 120 -4.89 3.51 -9.89
CA ARG A 120 -5.41 3.13 -11.22
C ARG A 120 -4.58 2.05 -11.90
N LEU A 121 -3.24 2.13 -11.82
CA LEU A 121 -2.35 1.07 -12.29
C LEU A 121 -2.61 -0.26 -11.56
N ASN A 122 -2.82 -0.21 -10.24
CA ASN A 122 -3.10 -1.40 -9.42
C ASN A 122 -4.46 -2.01 -9.75
N GLU A 123 -5.47 -1.17 -9.99
CA GLU A 123 -6.80 -1.61 -10.43
C GLU A 123 -6.70 -2.35 -11.76
N ARG A 124 -6.01 -1.78 -12.75
CA ARG A 124 -5.81 -2.44 -14.03
C ARG A 124 -5.02 -3.75 -13.89
N TYR A 125 -3.92 -3.72 -13.14
CA TYR A 125 -3.13 -4.91 -12.85
C TYR A 125 -3.97 -6.03 -12.24
N ALA A 126 -4.88 -5.72 -11.31
CA ALA A 126 -5.75 -6.73 -10.72
C ALA A 126 -6.63 -7.47 -11.75
N GLN A 127 -7.01 -6.79 -12.83
CA GLN A 127 -7.85 -7.35 -13.90
C GLN A 127 -7.06 -8.27 -14.84
N VAL A 128 -5.82 -7.90 -15.20
CA VAL A 128 -5.07 -8.55 -16.29
C VAL A 128 -3.84 -9.35 -15.83
N ARG A 129 -3.52 -9.37 -14.53
CA ARG A 129 -2.29 -10.00 -14.01
C ARG A 129 -2.10 -11.48 -14.39
N THR A 130 -3.17 -12.22 -14.67
CA THR A 130 -3.07 -13.65 -15.04
C THR A 130 -2.49 -13.87 -16.43
N GLU A 131 -2.47 -12.83 -17.27
CA GLU A 131 -1.84 -12.83 -18.59
C GLU A 131 -0.33 -12.55 -18.52
N LEU A 132 0.17 -12.09 -17.37
CA LEU A 132 1.58 -11.78 -17.17
C LEU A 132 2.38 -13.01 -16.68
N PRO A 133 3.62 -13.19 -17.18
CA PRO A 133 4.54 -14.17 -16.62
C PRO A 133 4.86 -13.83 -15.15
N LEU A 134 5.35 -14.81 -14.39
CA LEU A 134 5.61 -14.65 -12.96
C LEU A 134 6.62 -13.52 -12.69
N GLU A 135 7.65 -13.44 -13.51
CA GLU A 135 8.74 -12.48 -13.43
C GLU A 135 8.20 -11.04 -13.48
N GLU A 136 7.31 -10.75 -14.43
CA GLU A 136 6.71 -9.42 -14.57
C GLU A 136 5.75 -9.09 -13.42
N ARG A 137 5.01 -10.09 -12.91
CA ARG A 137 4.19 -9.90 -11.72
C ARG A 137 5.04 -9.55 -10.50
N LEU A 138 6.20 -10.19 -10.33
CA LEU A 138 7.14 -9.89 -9.25
C LEU A 138 7.77 -8.51 -9.43
N ARG A 139 8.14 -8.14 -10.66
CA ARG A 139 8.68 -6.80 -10.98
C ARG A 139 7.69 -5.70 -10.61
N ILE A 140 6.42 -5.83 -11.02
CA ILE A 140 5.35 -4.90 -10.66
C ILE A 140 5.17 -4.80 -9.13
N ARG A 141 5.22 -5.93 -8.41
CA ARG A 141 5.13 -5.94 -6.94
C ARG A 141 6.29 -5.18 -6.28
N THR A 142 7.50 -5.31 -6.82
CA THR A 142 8.65 -4.53 -6.38
C THR A 142 8.42 -3.03 -6.57
N PHE A 143 7.92 -2.60 -7.74
CA PHE A 143 7.62 -1.19 -8.00
C PHE A 143 6.53 -0.63 -7.08
N GLN A 144 5.48 -1.41 -6.79
CA GLN A 144 4.45 -1.05 -5.81
C GLN A 144 5.06 -0.83 -4.41
N GLY A 145 5.92 -1.75 -3.97
CA GLY A 145 6.63 -1.65 -2.70
C GLY A 145 7.56 -0.43 -2.63
N GLU A 146 8.30 -0.17 -3.72
CA GLU A 146 9.22 0.96 -3.82
C GLU A 146 8.49 2.30 -3.62
N TYR A 147 7.36 2.52 -4.30
CA TYR A 147 6.59 3.74 -4.11
C TYR A 147 6.14 3.92 -2.65
N HIS A 148 5.63 2.86 -2.01
CA HIS A 148 5.18 2.94 -0.62
C HIS A 148 6.33 3.22 0.35
N ALA A 149 7.50 2.63 0.12
CA ALA A 149 8.71 2.93 0.90
C ALA A 149 9.14 4.39 0.74
N LEU A 150 9.14 4.92 -0.50
CA LEU A 150 9.49 6.31 -0.78
C LEU A 150 8.51 7.29 -0.13
N ARG A 151 7.19 7.05 -0.23
CA ARG A 151 6.17 7.88 0.42
C ARG A 151 6.26 7.79 1.94
N GLY A 152 6.54 6.61 2.49
CA GLY A 152 6.78 6.41 3.91
C GLY A 152 7.98 7.22 4.41
N ALA A 153 9.11 7.17 3.69
CA ALA A 153 10.29 7.96 4.02
C ALA A 153 10.02 9.47 4.01
N ARG A 154 9.21 9.96 3.05
CA ARG A 154 8.77 11.38 3.05
C ARG A 154 7.98 11.72 4.30
N LYS A 155 7.01 10.89 4.69
CA LYS A 155 6.20 11.11 5.90
C LYS A 155 7.06 11.16 7.17
N VAL A 156 8.02 10.24 7.31
CA VAL A 156 8.94 10.22 8.46
C VAL A 156 9.80 11.48 8.49
N LYS A 157 10.38 11.89 7.34
CA LYS A 157 11.19 13.11 7.26
C LYS A 157 10.40 14.34 7.74
N SER A 158 9.17 14.50 7.26
CA SER A 158 8.35 15.65 7.65
C SER A 158 7.95 15.64 9.12
N ALA A 159 7.77 14.47 9.75
CA ALA A 159 7.50 14.38 11.19
C ALA A 159 8.72 14.66 12.08
N ILE A 160 9.95 14.57 11.52
CA ILE A 160 11.19 14.90 12.23
C ILE A 160 11.52 16.40 12.09
N ASP A 161 11.12 17.01 10.96
CA ASP A 161 11.36 18.42 10.67
C ASP A 161 10.33 19.37 11.37
N GLU A 162 9.32 18.83 12.05
CA GLU A 162 8.30 19.53 12.85
C GLU A 162 8.76 19.71 14.32
#